data_AF-A0A965Y5B6-F1
#
_entry.id   AF-A0A965Y5B6-F1
#
_cell.length_a   1.000
_cell.length_b   1.000
_cell.length_c   1.000
_cell.angle_alpha   90.00
_cell.angle_beta   90.00
_cell.angle_gamma   90.00
#
_symmetry.space_group_name_H-M   'P 1'
#
loop_
_entity.id
_entity.type
_entity.pdbx_description
1 polymer ?
#
loop_
_entity_poly.entity_id
_entity_poly.type
_entity_poly.pdbx_seq_one_letter_code
_entity_poly.pdbx_strand_id
1 'polypeptide(L)'
;MGGIKQKIDSMAIKTLISYLDSDPENNIPRILQWLRHFDRDSPYTPMYEQISKYLEDPFNNWSIFMKTIYSNSRIEPRVRKKLFKNFALYAGFLGKRLGTPE
;
A
#
# COMPACT_ATOMS: atom_id res chain seq x y z
N MET A 1 -6.46 15.81 20.44
CA MET A 1 -7.36 15.19 19.45
C MET A 1 -6.71 13.98 18.75
N GLY A 2 -6.38 12.90 19.49
CA GLY A 2 -5.64 11.74 18.93
C GLY A 2 -6.49 10.51 18.57
N GLY A 3 -7.58 10.25 19.31
CA GLY A 3 -8.30 8.98 19.20
C GLY A 3 -9.09 8.77 17.89
N ILE A 4 -9.61 9.83 17.26
CA ILE A 4 -10.38 9.71 16.00
C ILE A 4 -9.45 9.40 14.82
N LYS A 5 -8.31 10.11 14.71
CA LYS A 5 -7.31 9.86 13.65
C LYS A 5 -6.75 8.44 13.73
N GLN A 6 -6.40 7.97 14.94
CA GLN A 6 -5.91 6.60 15.15
C GLN A 6 -6.94 5.52 14.79
N LYS A 7 -8.22 5.75 15.09
CA LYS A 7 -9.31 4.83 14.69
C LYS A 7 -9.49 4.78 13.18
N ILE A 8 -9.44 5.94 12.50
CA ILE A 8 -9.51 6.02 11.03
C ILE A 8 -8.34 5.26 10.39
N ASP A 9 -7.12 5.45 10.92
CA ASP A 9 -5.92 4.77 10.42
C ASP A 9 -6.00 3.24 10.62
N SER A 10 -6.49 2.79 11.79
CA SER A 10 -6.71 1.36 12.06
C SER A 10 -7.72 0.73 11.10
N MET A 11 -8.80 1.45 10.79
CA MET A 11 -9.83 0.98 9.87
C MET A 11 -9.31 0.92 8.43
N ALA A 12 -8.60 1.95 7.97
CA ALA A 12 -7.95 1.99 6.66
C ALA A 12 -6.96 0.83 6.48
N ILE A 13 -6.11 0.57 7.47
CA ILE A 13 -5.14 -0.54 7.46
C ILE A 13 -5.84 -1.89 7.34
N LYS A 14 -6.93 -2.12 8.09
CA LYS A 14 -7.70 -3.36 8.00
C LYS A 14 -8.30 -3.55 6.60
N THR A 15 -8.86 -2.48 6.03
CA THR A 15 -9.41 -2.50 4.67
C THR A 15 -8.34 -2.86 3.64
N LEU A 16 -7.17 -2.19 3.67
CA LEU A 16 -6.06 -2.45 2.75
C LEU A 16 -5.52 -3.89 2.87
N ILE A 17 -5.43 -4.42 4.08
CA ILE A 17 -5.05 -5.81 4.32
C ILE A 17 -6.10 -6.78 3.74
N SER A 18 -7.40 -6.48 3.84
CA SER A 18 -8.44 -7.35 3.28
C SER A 18 -8.40 -7.42 1.74
N TYR A 19 -8.04 -6.32 1.08
CA TYR A 19 -7.82 -6.30 -0.37
C TYR A 19 -6.61 -7.16 -0.74
N LEU A 20 -5.57 -7.18 0.08
CA LEU A 20 -4.42 -8.04 -0.14
C LEU A 20 -4.73 -9.53 0.06
N ASP A 21 -5.52 -9.87 1.09
CA ASP A 21 -5.83 -11.26 1.41
C ASP A 21 -6.82 -11.90 0.42
N SER A 22 -7.60 -11.11 -0.32
CA SER A 22 -8.63 -11.62 -1.25
C SER A 22 -8.08 -11.97 -2.62
N ASP A 23 -7.57 -10.98 -3.34
CA ASP A 23 -7.04 -11.12 -4.70
C ASP A 23 -5.85 -10.17 -4.88
N PRO A 24 -4.68 -10.55 -4.35
CA PRO A 24 -3.53 -9.64 -4.29
C PRO A 24 -3.07 -9.22 -5.69
N GLU A 25 -3.24 -10.04 -6.72
CA GLU A 25 -2.85 -9.69 -8.09
C GLU A 25 -3.71 -8.56 -8.65
N ASN A 26 -5.05 -8.68 -8.56
CA ASN A 26 -5.95 -7.69 -9.13
C ASN A 26 -6.22 -6.50 -8.20
N ASN A 27 -5.91 -6.62 -6.91
CA ASN A 27 -6.17 -5.56 -5.93
C ASN A 27 -4.99 -4.64 -5.67
N ILE A 28 -3.77 -4.93 -6.12
CA ILE A 28 -2.61 -4.03 -5.94
C ILE A 28 -2.88 -2.61 -6.49
N PRO A 29 -3.43 -2.43 -7.70
CA PRO A 29 -3.81 -1.09 -8.18
C PRO A 29 -4.88 -0.42 -7.29
N ARG A 30 -5.88 -1.19 -6.81
CA ARG A 30 -6.93 -0.69 -5.91
C ARG A 30 -6.36 -0.25 -4.56
N ILE A 31 -5.41 -1.01 -4.03
CA ILE A 31 -4.70 -0.70 -2.79
C ILE A 31 -3.99 0.65 -2.88
N LEU A 32 -3.33 0.96 -4.00
CA LEU A 32 -2.70 2.27 -4.21
C LEU A 32 -3.73 3.40 -4.29
N GLN A 33 -4.86 3.17 -4.97
CA GLN A 33 -5.95 4.13 -5.03
C GLN A 33 -6.52 4.42 -3.63
N TRP A 34 -6.70 3.40 -2.80
CA TRP A 34 -7.13 3.56 -1.41
C TRP A 34 -6.08 4.27 -0.55
N LEU A 35 -4.79 3.93 -0.70
CA LEU A 35 -3.71 4.63 -0.02
C LEU A 35 -3.72 6.12 -0.36
N ARG A 36 -3.85 6.47 -1.65
CA ARG A 36 -4.02 7.86 -2.09
C ARG A 36 -5.25 8.53 -1.46
N HIS A 37 -6.38 7.83 -1.41
CA HIS A 37 -7.61 8.38 -0.83
C HIS A 37 -7.44 8.67 0.67
N PHE A 38 -6.77 7.79 1.41
CA PHE A 38 -6.49 7.97 2.83
C PHE A 38 -5.37 8.97 3.10
N ASP A 39 -4.48 9.22 2.13
CA ASP A 39 -3.35 10.16 2.21
C ASP A 39 -3.55 11.44 1.40
N ARG A 40 -4.80 11.81 1.06
CA ARG A 40 -5.09 12.86 0.05
C ARG A 40 -4.47 14.23 0.32
N ASP A 41 -4.22 14.56 1.59
CA ASP A 41 -3.70 15.85 2.04
C ASP A 41 -2.17 15.80 2.29
N SER A 42 -1.52 14.70 1.90
CA SER A 42 -0.12 14.42 2.13
C SER A 42 0.78 14.96 1.03
N PRO A 43 1.99 15.47 1.37
CA PRO A 43 3.00 15.85 0.38
C PRO A 43 3.48 14.66 -0.46
N TYR A 44 3.18 13.43 -0.03
CA TYR A 44 3.56 12.22 -0.73
C TYR A 44 2.54 11.78 -1.79
N THR A 45 1.46 12.54 -2.01
CA THR A 45 0.47 12.27 -3.07
C THR A 45 1.09 11.99 -4.45
N PRO A 46 2.09 12.77 -4.92
CA PRO A 46 2.76 12.51 -6.20
C PRO A 46 3.45 11.14 -6.29
N MET A 47 3.91 10.60 -5.16
CA MET A 47 4.55 9.28 -5.12
C MET A 47 3.55 8.16 -5.49
N TYR A 48 2.31 8.23 -4.99
CA TYR A 48 1.29 7.23 -5.33
C TYR A 48 0.93 7.26 -6.83
N GLU A 49 0.92 8.44 -7.44
CA GLU A 49 0.70 8.58 -8.89
C GLU A 49 1.85 8.00 -9.70
N GLN A 50 3.09 8.23 -9.27
CA GLN A 50 4.28 7.68 -9.93
C GLN A 50 4.33 6.16 -9.83
N ILE A 51 4.02 5.59 -8.67
CA ILE A 51 3.91 4.13 -8.49
C ILE A 51 2.79 3.58 -9.38
N SER A 52 1.64 4.26 -9.47
CA SER A 52 0.54 3.81 -10.34
C SER A 52 0.98 3.72 -11.80
N LYS A 53 1.68 4.74 -12.31
CA LYS A 53 2.27 4.74 -13.65
C LYS A 53 3.26 3.59 -13.87
N TYR A 54 4.09 3.28 -12.88
CA TYR A 54 5.02 2.15 -12.98
C TYR A 54 4.32 0.81 -13.06
N LEU A 55 3.15 0.66 -12.44
CA LEU A 55 2.38 -0.59 -12.50
C LEU A 55 1.64 -0.78 -13.82
N GLU A 56 1.28 0.32 -14.50
CA GLU A 56 0.63 0.29 -15.82
C GLU A 56 1.54 -0.29 -16.91
N ASP A 57 2.85 -0.05 -16.82
CA ASP A 57 3.83 -0.62 -17.75
C ASP A 57 4.21 -2.06 -17.35
N PRO A 58 3.81 -3.10 -18.10
CA PRO A 58 4.12 -4.49 -17.75
C PRO A 58 5.60 -4.85 -17.86
N PHE A 59 6.41 -4.05 -18.56
CA PHE A 59 7.85 -4.25 -18.70
C PHE A 59 8.67 -3.48 -17.67
N ASN A 60 8.03 -2.62 -16.88
CA ASN A 60 8.70 -1.90 -15.81
C ASN A 60 9.10 -2.85 -14.67
N ASN A 61 10.32 -2.69 -14.16
CA ASN A 61 10.85 -3.51 -13.08
C ASN A 61 9.97 -3.51 -11.81
N TRP A 62 9.31 -2.39 -11.48
CA TRP A 62 8.37 -2.33 -10.35
C TRP A 62 7.10 -3.13 -10.62
N SER A 63 6.55 -3.09 -11.84
CA SER A 63 5.39 -3.91 -12.23
C SER A 63 5.72 -5.40 -12.14
N ILE A 64 6.87 -5.79 -12.71
CA ILE A 64 7.37 -7.18 -12.67
C ILE A 64 7.59 -7.62 -11.21
N PHE A 65 8.21 -6.78 -10.38
CA PHE A 65 8.46 -7.07 -8.97
C PHE A 65 7.16 -7.30 -8.20
N MET A 66 6.19 -6.40 -8.34
CA MET A 66 4.90 -6.50 -7.63
C MET A 66 4.12 -7.73 -8.08
N LYS A 67 4.03 -7.99 -9.38
CA LYS A 67 3.42 -9.24 -9.90
C LYS A 67 4.14 -10.48 -9.38
N THR A 68 5.47 -10.48 -9.36
CA THR A 68 6.27 -11.61 -8.87
C THR A 68 5.99 -11.89 -7.40
N ILE A 69 5.80 -10.87 -6.56
CA ILE A 69 5.47 -11.08 -5.14
C ILE A 69 4.04 -11.56 -4.97
N TYR A 70 3.10 -10.90 -5.64
CA TYR A 70 1.68 -10.98 -5.31
C TYR A 70 0.89 -12.02 -6.12
N SER A 71 1.36 -12.39 -7.32
CA SER A 71 0.76 -13.44 -8.15
C SER A 71 1.47 -14.81 -7.99
N ASN A 72 2.67 -14.86 -7.42
CA ASN A 72 3.43 -16.10 -7.30
C ASN A 72 2.93 -16.98 -6.14
N SER A 73 2.30 -18.11 -6.49
CA SER A 73 1.77 -19.09 -5.54
C SER A 73 2.83 -19.78 -4.67
N ARG A 74 4.12 -19.72 -5.05
CA ARG A 74 5.23 -20.26 -4.25
C ARG A 74 5.56 -19.39 -3.03
N ILE A 75 5.14 -18.13 -3.02
CA ILE A 75 5.31 -17.25 -1.87
C ILE A 75 4.10 -17.47 -0.96
N GLU A 76 4.35 -17.77 0.30
CA GLU A 76 3.24 -18.02 1.22
C GLU A 76 2.43 -16.74 1.49
N PRO A 77 1.09 -16.82 1.61
CA PRO A 77 0.24 -15.66 1.88
C PRO A 77 0.70 -14.82 3.09
N ARG A 78 1.15 -15.49 4.17
CA ARG A 78 1.66 -14.82 5.38
C ARG A 78 2.90 -13.96 5.12
N VAL A 79 3.74 -14.33 4.15
CA VAL A 79 4.94 -13.58 3.77
C VAL A 79 4.55 -12.35 2.98
N ARG A 80 3.68 -12.49 1.96
CA ARG A 80 3.12 -11.35 1.21
C ARG A 80 2.48 -10.32 2.14
N LYS A 81 1.69 -10.80 3.10
CA LYS A 81 1.03 -9.96 4.10
C LYS A 81 2.00 -9.21 5.00
N LYS A 82 3.05 -9.87 5.49
CA LYS A 82 4.10 -9.21 6.29
C LYS A 82 4.87 -8.17 5.49
N LEU A 83 5.24 -8.47 4.24
CA LEU A 83 5.90 -7.52 3.35
C LEU A 83 5.05 -6.27 3.14
N PHE A 84 3.78 -6.44 2.77
CA PHE A 84 2.85 -5.32 2.59
C PHE A 84 2.68 -4.49 3.87
N LYS A 85 2.44 -5.15 4.99
CA LYS A 85 2.23 -4.50 6.29
C LYS A 85 3.45 -3.69 6.73
N ASN A 86 4.65 -4.23 6.59
CA ASN A 86 5.86 -3.55 7.06
C ASN A 86 6.32 -2.45 6.10
N PHE A 87 6.36 -2.72 4.79
CA PHE A 87 6.98 -1.80 3.84
C PHE A 87 5.97 -0.83 3.22
N ALA A 88 4.77 -1.28 2.84
CA ALA A 88 3.76 -0.39 2.26
C ALA A 88 3.03 0.41 3.34
N LEU A 89 2.57 -0.26 4.42
CA LEU A 89 1.76 0.41 5.44
C LEU A 89 2.60 1.11 6.50
N TYR A 90 3.51 0.41 7.19
CA TYR A 90 4.27 1.04 8.29
C TYR A 90 5.35 2.00 7.81
N ALA A 91 6.22 1.58 6.88
CA ALA A 91 7.27 2.47 6.37
C ALA A 91 6.72 3.52 5.40
N GLY A 92 5.89 3.09 4.43
CA GLY A 92 5.40 3.96 3.35
C GLY A 92 4.30 4.93 3.76
N PHE A 93 3.24 4.46 4.41
CA PHE A 93 2.05 5.27 4.70
C PHE A 93 2.08 5.89 6.10
N LEU A 94 2.18 5.09 7.16
CA LEU A 94 2.15 5.57 8.54
C LEU A 94 3.43 6.29 8.95
N GLY A 95 4.60 5.75 8.59
CA GLY A 95 5.90 6.33 8.95
C GLY A 95 6.04 7.75 8.42
N LYS A 96 5.57 7.97 7.18
CA LYS A 96 5.53 9.28 6.55
C LYS A 96 4.53 10.26 7.16
N ARG A 97 3.40 9.77 7.68
CA ARG A 97 2.41 10.62 8.37
C ARG A 97 2.79 10.97 9.81
N LEU A 98 3.60 10.14 10.45
CA LEU A 98 4.09 10.37 11.81
C LEU A 98 5.41 11.14 11.82
N GLY A 99 6.20 11.07 10.74
CA GLY A 99 7.44 11.81 10.56
C GLY A 99 7.26 13.07 9.75
N THR A 100 6.72 14.14 10.37
CA THR A 100 7.22 15.53 10.31
C THR A 100 6.39 16.44 11.24
N PRO A 101 6.96 16.91 12.36
CA PRO A 101 7.01 18.31 12.68
C PRO A 101 8.31 18.87 12.10
N GLU A 102 8.21 19.64 11.02
CA GLU A 102 9.15 20.74 10.78
C GLU A 102 8.58 22.00 11.44
#